data_AF-A0AB34GKJ8-F1
#
_entry.id   AF-A0AB34GKJ8-F1
#
_cell.length_a   1.000
_cell.length_b   1.000
_cell.length_c   1.000
_cell.angle_alpha   90.00
_cell.angle_beta   90.00
_cell.angle_gamma   90.00
#
_symmetry.space_group_name_H-M   'P 1'
#
loop_
_entity.id
_entity.type
_entity.pdbx_description
1 polymer ?
#
loop_
_entity_poly.entity_id
_entity_poly.type
_entity_poly.pdbx_seq_one_letter_code
_entity_poly.pdbx_strand_id
1 'polypeptide(L)'
;MEVTVPTTLNVLNGSDARLSCTFNSCYTVNHKQFSLNWTYQECSNCSEEMFLQFRMKIINLKLERFRDRVEFSGNPSKYDVSVTLRNVQLEDEGTYNCYIMNPPDRHRGHGKIYLQVLMEEPPERDSTVAVIVGASVGGFLAVVILVLMVVKCVRRKKEQKLSTDDLKTEEEGKTDGEGNADDGTK
;
A
#
# COMPACT_ATOMS: atom_id res chain seq x y z
N MET A 1 6.71 -0.97 26.06
CA MET A 1 5.54 -0.28 25.50
C MET A 1 5.87 0.09 24.07
N GLU A 2 4.99 -0.26 23.16
CA GLU A 2 5.05 0.13 21.75
C GLU A 2 3.93 1.13 21.49
N VAL A 3 4.17 2.13 20.64
CA VAL A 3 3.19 3.18 20.32
C VAL A 3 2.95 3.19 18.81
N THR A 4 1.68 3.18 18.41
CA THR A 4 1.26 3.18 17.01
C THR A 4 0.60 4.52 16.69
N VAL A 5 1.20 5.24 15.75
CA VAL A 5 0.74 6.55 15.26
C VAL A 5 0.98 6.65 13.75
N PRO A 6 0.19 7.45 13.01
CA PRO A 6 0.55 7.84 11.65
C PRO A 6 1.74 8.80 11.67
N THR A 7 2.73 8.58 10.80
CA THR A 7 3.89 9.49 10.67
C THR A 7 3.46 10.88 10.18
N THR A 8 2.60 10.91 9.17
CA THR A 8 2.02 12.11 8.59
C THR A 8 0.52 11.94 8.51
N LEU A 9 -0.23 12.95 8.94
CA LEU A 9 -1.68 13.02 8.86
C LEU A 9 -2.06 14.23 8.01
N ASN A 10 -2.65 13.98 6.85
CA ASN A 10 -3.14 15.03 5.96
C ASN A 10 -4.60 15.31 6.29
N VAL A 11 -4.94 16.58 6.53
CA VAL A 11 -6.29 16.99 6.91
C VAL A 11 -6.69 18.25 6.16
N LEU A 12 -7.95 18.33 5.72
CA LEU A 12 -8.46 19.51 5.03
C LEU A 12 -8.73 20.64 6.02
N ASN A 13 -8.39 21.86 5.62
CA ASN A 13 -8.75 23.07 6.36
C ASN A 13 -10.26 23.12 6.63
N GLY A 14 -10.65 23.42 7.86
CA GLY A 14 -12.03 23.44 8.35
C GLY A 14 -12.62 22.08 8.74
N SER A 15 -11.94 20.97 8.48
CA SER A 15 -12.38 19.62 8.90
C SER A 15 -11.85 19.25 10.28
N ASP A 16 -12.28 18.10 10.82
CA ASP A 16 -11.83 17.61 12.11
C ASP A 16 -10.67 16.61 11.95
N ALA A 17 -9.57 16.81 12.69
CA ALA A 17 -8.45 15.87 12.73
C ALA A 17 -8.55 14.96 13.95
N ARG A 18 -8.54 13.64 13.75
CA ARG A 18 -8.30 12.69 14.84
C ARG A 18 -6.83 12.29 14.88
N LEU A 19 -6.09 12.88 15.82
CA LEU A 19 -4.70 12.52 16.11
C LEU A 19 -4.67 11.16 16.82
N SER A 20 -4.64 10.10 16.01
CA SER A 20 -4.72 8.72 16.49
C SER A 20 -3.40 8.29 17.12
N CYS A 21 -3.43 7.98 18.42
CA CYS A 21 -2.30 7.43 19.15
C CYS A 21 -2.78 6.28 20.03
N THR A 22 -2.31 5.08 19.70
CA THR A 22 -2.58 3.87 20.48
C THR A 22 -1.27 3.30 21.01
N PHE A 23 -1.33 2.57 22.11
CA PHE A 23 -0.16 1.91 22.66
C PHE A 23 -0.45 0.44 22.95
N ASN A 24 0.61 -0.36 23.07
CA ASN A 24 0.51 -1.74 23.49
C ASN A 24 1.31 -1.95 24.78
N SER A 25 0.69 -2.61 25.75
CA SER A 25 1.25 -2.89 27.06
C SER A 25 0.77 -4.25 27.56
N CYS A 26 1.65 -4.97 28.27
CA CYS A 26 1.30 -6.22 28.93
C CYS A 26 0.50 -5.99 30.23
N TYR A 27 0.40 -4.74 30.69
CA TYR A 27 -0.26 -4.38 31.94
C TYR A 27 -1.51 -3.55 31.68
N THR A 28 -2.55 -3.80 32.45
CA THR A 28 -3.78 -3.00 32.45
C THR A 28 -3.52 -1.59 32.96
N VAL A 29 -4.23 -0.61 32.42
CA VAL A 29 -4.08 0.79 32.82
C VAL A 29 -4.64 1.04 34.22
N ASN A 30 -3.76 1.46 35.14
CA ASN A 30 -4.15 1.96 36.46
C ASN A 30 -4.25 3.49 36.43
N HIS A 31 -5.47 4.05 36.51
CA HIS A 31 -5.72 5.49 36.38
C HIS A 31 -4.97 6.38 37.40
N LYS A 32 -4.55 5.83 38.56
CA LYS A 32 -3.79 6.58 39.56
C LYS A 32 -2.31 6.74 39.20
N GLN A 33 -1.77 5.82 38.40
CA GLN A 33 -0.36 5.74 38.03
C GLN A 33 -0.10 6.09 36.56
N PHE A 34 -1.10 5.87 35.72
CA PHE A 34 -1.07 6.19 34.30
C PHE A 34 -0.98 7.70 34.07
N SER A 35 -0.10 8.10 33.15
CA SER A 35 0.01 9.49 32.71
C SER A 35 0.11 9.56 31.20
N LEU A 36 -0.60 10.52 30.63
CA LEU A 36 -0.53 10.90 29.21
C LEU A 36 -0.21 12.38 29.13
N ASN A 37 0.72 12.76 28.27
CA ASN A 37 0.91 14.15 27.87
C ASN A 37 0.81 14.25 26.35
N TRP A 38 0.01 15.19 25.89
CA TRP A 38 0.01 15.63 24.51
C TRP A 38 0.67 17.00 24.41
N THR A 39 1.65 17.10 23.52
CA THR A 39 2.37 18.34 23.24
C THR A 39 2.29 18.69 21.77
N TYR A 40 2.38 19.98 21.48
CA TYR A 40 2.45 20.54 20.15
C TYR A 40 3.80 21.22 19.96
N GLN A 41 4.37 21.10 18.77
CA GLN A 41 5.62 21.72 18.38
C GLN A 41 5.48 22.27 16.95
N GLU A 42 5.59 23.59 16.82
CA GLU A 42 5.40 24.29 15.55
C GLU A 42 6.50 24.00 14.52
N CYS A 43 7.75 23.92 14.97
CA CYS A 43 8.91 23.65 14.13
C CYS A 43 9.88 22.67 14.82
N SER A 44 10.76 22.01 14.07
CA SER A 44 11.67 20.97 14.62
C SER A 44 12.53 21.41 15.81
N ASN A 45 12.88 22.71 15.88
CA ASN A 45 13.70 23.29 16.94
C ASN A 45 12.90 24.18 17.91
N CYS A 46 11.57 24.24 17.75
CA CYS A 46 10.69 25.00 18.63
C CYS A 46 10.49 24.27 19.95
N SER A 47 10.10 25.00 21.00
CA SER A 47 9.74 24.36 22.28
C SER A 47 8.43 23.60 22.14
N GLU A 48 8.29 22.51 22.90
CA GLU A 48 7.04 21.77 23.01
C GLU A 48 6.09 22.44 23.99
N GLU A 49 4.84 22.64 23.58
CA GLU A 49 3.77 23.18 24.42
C GLU A 49 2.74 22.10 24.74
N MET A 50 2.54 21.81 26.02
CA MET A 50 1.53 20.85 26.45
C MET A 50 0.14 21.46 26.31
N PHE A 51 -0.76 20.75 25.64
CA PHE A 51 -2.15 21.20 25.46
C PHE A 51 -3.16 20.26 26.11
N LEU A 52 -2.80 19.00 26.39
CA LEU A 52 -3.66 18.05 27.09
C LEU A 52 -2.84 17.09 27.96
N GLN A 53 -3.36 16.77 29.13
CA GLN A 53 -2.77 15.82 30.07
C GLN A 53 -3.82 14.87 30.64
N PHE A 54 -3.45 13.62 30.88
CA PHE A 54 -4.17 12.73 31.78
C PHE A 54 -3.38 12.54 33.07
N ARG A 55 -3.98 12.93 34.20
CA ARG A 55 -3.51 12.60 35.54
C ARG A 55 -4.71 12.36 36.44
N MET A 56 -5.06 11.08 36.65
CA MET A 56 -6.34 10.61 37.24
C MET A 56 -7.60 10.97 36.43
N LYS A 57 -7.59 12.12 35.75
CA LYS A 57 -8.62 12.63 34.85
C LYS A 57 -7.97 13.35 33.67
N ILE A 58 -8.75 13.59 32.63
CA ILE A 58 -8.36 14.47 31.52
C ILE A 58 -8.33 15.93 32.01
N ILE A 59 -7.26 16.63 31.64
CA ILE A 59 -7.01 18.04 31.90
C ILE A 59 -6.66 18.66 30.54
N ASN A 60 -7.56 19.49 30.01
CA ASN A 60 -7.29 20.30 28.82
C ASN A 60 -6.66 21.63 29.29
N LEU A 61 -5.46 21.95 28.79
CA LEU A 61 -4.73 23.16 29.19
C LEU A 61 -5.20 24.41 28.43
N LYS A 62 -6.09 24.26 27.44
CA LYS A 62 -6.66 25.35 26.63
C LYS A 62 -5.60 26.31 26.09
N LEU A 63 -4.62 25.74 25.40
CA LEU A 63 -3.59 26.53 24.75
C LEU A 63 -4.22 27.52 23.77
N GLU A 64 -3.80 28.79 23.80
CA GLU A 64 -4.49 29.89 23.10
C GLU A 64 -4.69 29.60 21.59
N ARG A 65 -3.71 28.96 20.96
CA ARG A 65 -3.77 28.54 19.55
C ARG A 65 -4.94 27.58 19.25
N PHE A 66 -5.24 26.70 20.19
CA PHE A 66 -6.28 25.68 20.05
C PHE A 66 -7.63 26.15 20.59
N ARG A 67 -7.65 27.13 21.50
CA ARG A 67 -8.85 27.61 22.18
C ARG A 67 -9.57 26.41 22.81
N ASP A 68 -10.83 26.19 22.46
CA ASP A 68 -11.66 25.07 22.93
C ASP A 68 -11.80 23.92 21.91
N ARG A 69 -10.96 23.88 20.86
CA ARG A 69 -11.11 22.91 19.75
C ARG A 69 -10.54 21.52 20.03
N VAL A 70 -9.83 21.32 21.14
CA VAL A 70 -9.23 20.03 21.50
C VAL A 70 -10.19 19.21 22.37
N GLU A 71 -10.47 17.99 21.92
CA GLU A 71 -11.29 17.01 22.62
C GLU A 71 -10.52 15.71 22.82
N PHE A 72 -10.60 15.11 24.01
CA PHE A 72 -10.10 13.75 24.20
C PHE A 72 -11.07 12.76 23.55
N SER A 73 -10.57 11.93 22.64
CA SER A 73 -11.38 10.99 21.84
C SER A 73 -10.93 9.53 21.96
N GLY A 74 -10.00 9.25 22.88
CA GLY A 74 -9.50 7.92 23.20
C GLY A 74 -10.21 7.23 24.36
N ASN A 75 -9.79 5.99 24.64
CA ASN A 75 -10.13 5.23 25.83
C ASN A 75 -8.85 4.56 26.38
N PRO A 76 -8.24 5.10 27.45
CA PRO A 76 -6.97 4.58 27.98
C PRO A 76 -7.06 3.11 28.40
N SER A 77 -8.22 2.63 28.88
CA SER A 77 -8.42 1.22 29.24
C SER A 77 -8.40 0.28 28.03
N LYS A 78 -8.60 0.80 26.81
CA LYS A 78 -8.43 0.10 25.53
C LYS A 78 -7.12 0.48 24.83
N TYR A 79 -6.20 1.09 25.57
CA TYR A 79 -4.91 1.57 25.08
C TYR A 79 -4.98 2.59 23.94
N ASP A 80 -6.09 3.33 23.85
CA ASP A 80 -6.29 4.42 22.91
C ASP A 80 -6.22 5.76 23.66
N VAL A 81 -5.28 6.62 23.27
CA VAL A 81 -5.05 7.93 23.89
C VAL A 81 -5.23 9.07 22.89
N SER A 82 -6.01 8.83 21.83
CA SER A 82 -6.25 9.77 20.75
C SER A 82 -6.94 11.06 21.21
N VAL A 83 -6.67 12.13 20.48
CA VAL A 83 -7.34 13.42 20.63
C VAL A 83 -7.92 13.86 19.29
N THR A 84 -9.02 14.59 19.33
CA THR A 84 -9.63 15.22 18.17
C THR A 84 -9.42 16.71 18.25
N LEU A 85 -8.87 17.28 17.18
CA LEU A 85 -8.78 18.71 16.97
C LEU A 85 -9.89 19.11 16.00
N ARG A 86 -10.85 19.89 16.48
CA ARG A 86 -12.01 20.34 15.71
C ARG A 86 -11.66 21.52 14.81
N ASN A 87 -12.33 21.63 13.66
CA ASN A 87 -12.24 22.78 12.76
C ASN A 87 -10.78 23.24 12.57
N VAL A 88 -9.96 22.33 12.04
CA VAL A 88 -8.52 22.51 11.84
C VAL A 88 -8.26 23.75 10.99
N GLN A 89 -7.26 24.54 11.37
CA GLN A 89 -6.83 25.73 10.63
C GLN A 89 -5.43 25.52 10.07
N LEU A 90 -5.02 26.34 9.09
CA LEU A 90 -3.67 26.27 8.52
C LEU A 90 -2.57 26.43 9.58
N GLU A 91 -2.82 27.27 10.58
CA GLU A 91 -1.89 27.49 11.68
C GLU A 91 -1.73 26.25 12.56
N ASP A 92 -2.62 25.26 12.50
CA ASP A 92 -2.51 24.02 13.30
C ASP A 92 -1.49 23.03 12.73
N GLU A 93 -0.94 23.28 11.54
CA GLU A 93 0.13 22.49 10.95
C GLU A 93 1.34 22.45 11.90
N GLY A 94 1.85 21.24 12.14
CA GLY A 94 2.98 21.05 13.04
C GLY A 94 3.10 19.63 13.57
N THR A 95 3.99 19.46 14.54
CA THR A 95 4.23 18.16 15.17
C THR A 95 3.44 18.02 16.46
N TYR A 96 2.70 16.93 16.58
CA TYR A 96 1.95 16.54 17.78
C TYR A 96 2.60 15.31 18.39
N ASN A 97 2.98 15.38 19.67
CA ASN A 97 3.59 14.28 20.39
C ASN A 97 2.65 13.72 21.45
N CYS A 98 2.54 12.40 21.53
CA CYS A 98 1.88 11.70 22.63
C CYS A 98 2.94 10.96 23.47
N TYR A 99 3.05 11.33 24.75
CA TYR A 99 3.92 10.66 25.72
C TYR A 99 3.08 9.86 26.70
N ILE A 100 3.34 8.56 26.78
CA ILE A 100 2.57 7.62 27.60
C ILE A 100 3.48 7.01 28.67
N MET A 101 3.03 7.01 29.92
CA MET A 101 3.61 6.17 30.97
C MET A 101 2.51 5.31 31.58
N ASN A 102 2.71 3.99 31.57
CA ASN A 102 1.80 3.00 32.15
C ASN A 102 2.56 2.10 33.13
N PRO A 103 2.86 2.55 34.37
CA PRO A 103 3.48 1.68 35.36
C PRO A 103 2.71 0.37 35.54
N PRO A 104 3.39 -0.79 35.69
CA PRO A 104 4.82 -0.94 35.94
C PRO A 104 5.71 -0.97 34.70
N ASP A 105 5.22 -0.62 33.51
CA ASP A 105 6.09 -0.45 32.35
C ASP A 105 7.19 0.57 32.66
N ARG A 106 8.44 0.14 32.50
CA ARG A 106 9.62 1.01 32.69
C ARG A 106 9.85 1.94 31.51
N HIS A 107 9.43 1.52 30.32
CA HIS A 107 9.61 2.27 29.09
C HIS A 107 8.45 3.24 28.89
N ARG A 108 8.79 4.50 28.63
CA ARG A 108 7.82 5.52 28.24
C ARG A 108 7.50 5.33 26.75
N GLY A 109 6.22 5.33 26.41
CA GLY A 109 5.79 5.40 25.02
C GLY A 109 5.92 6.83 24.50
N HIS A 110 6.34 6.98 23.25
CA HIS A 110 6.37 8.25 22.53
C HIS A 110 5.90 8.03 21.10
N GLY A 111 4.84 8.72 20.70
CA GLY A 111 4.39 8.79 19.32
C GLY A 111 4.52 10.23 18.81
N LYS A 112 4.93 10.38 17.55
CA LYS A 112 5.12 11.66 16.87
C LYS A 112 4.29 11.67 15.58
N ILE A 113 3.39 12.65 15.46
CA ILE A 113 2.50 12.84 14.31
C ILE A 113 2.82 14.20 13.68
N TYR A 114 3.15 14.23 12.39
CA TYR A 114 3.18 15.49 11.63
C TYR A 114 1.79 15.73 11.01
N LEU A 115 1.08 16.76 11.48
CA LEU A 115 -0.19 17.17 10.90
C LEU A 115 0.10 18.15 9.76
N GLN A 116 -0.32 17.81 8.56
CA GLN A 116 -0.24 18.67 7.38
C GLN A 116 -1.65 19.14 7.00
N VAL A 117 -1.83 20.44 6.84
CA VAL A 117 -3.14 21.03 6.55
C VAL A 117 -3.23 21.38 5.06
N LEU A 118 -4.20 20.78 4.39
CA LEU A 118 -4.41 20.92 2.96
C LEU A 118 -5.60 21.85 2.68
N MET A 119 -5.47 22.67 1.64
CA MET A 119 -6.57 23.51 1.15
C MET A 119 -7.51 22.73 0.22
N GLU A 120 -7.02 21.67 -0.40
CA GLU A 120 -7.74 20.86 -1.38
C GLU A 120 -7.35 19.40 -1.23
N GLU A 121 -8.25 18.49 -1.57
CA GLU A 121 -8.02 17.05 -1.41
C GLU A 121 -6.98 16.58 -2.43
N PRO A 122 -5.93 15.85 -2.02
CA PRO A 122 -4.95 15.35 -2.97
C PRO A 122 -5.63 14.37 -3.93
N PRO A 123 -5.27 14.38 -5.24
CA PRO A 123 -5.90 13.50 -6.20
C PRO A 123 -5.73 12.04 -5.77
N GLU A 124 -6.83 11.28 -5.72
CA GLU A 124 -6.80 9.85 -5.45
C GLU A 124 -5.86 9.17 -6.46
N ARG A 125 -4.82 8.49 -5.95
CA ARG A 125 -4.02 7.61 -6.82
C ARG A 125 -4.82 6.34 -7.07
N ASP A 126 -5.66 6.37 -8.08
CA ASP A 126 -6.33 5.19 -8.59
C ASP A 126 -5.30 4.19 -9.13
N SER A 127 -4.89 3.27 -8.26
CA SER A 127 -4.04 2.12 -8.63
C SER A 127 -4.72 1.25 -9.69
N THR A 128 -6.05 1.34 -9.80
CA THR A 128 -6.88 0.75 -10.85
C THR A 128 -6.43 1.18 -12.25
N VAL A 129 -6.03 2.45 -12.44
CA VAL A 129 -5.55 2.94 -13.74
C VAL A 129 -4.24 2.26 -14.13
N ALA A 130 -3.31 2.13 -13.19
CA ALA A 130 -2.02 1.47 -13.43
C ALA A 130 -2.19 -0.04 -13.72
N VAL A 131 -3.12 -0.71 -13.04
CA VAL A 131 -3.43 -2.13 -13.26
C VAL A 131 -4.08 -2.35 -14.64
N ILE A 132 -5.02 -1.49 -15.05
CA ILE A 132 -5.68 -1.58 -16.37
C ILE A 132 -4.66 -1.39 -17.51
N VAL A 133 -3.76 -0.41 -17.39
CA VAL A 133 -2.71 -0.17 -18.40
C VAL A 133 -1.72 -1.34 -18.43
N GLY A 134 -1.32 -1.88 -17.28
CA GLY A 134 -0.42 -3.04 -17.22
C GLY A 134 -1.02 -4.31 -17.81
N ALA A 135 -2.29 -4.59 -17.53
CA ALA A 135 -3.00 -5.77 -18.00
C ALA A 135 -3.25 -5.74 -19.52
N SER A 136 -3.56 -4.57 -20.10
CA SER A 136 -3.80 -4.44 -21.55
C SER A 136 -2.53 -4.69 -22.37
N VAL A 137 -1.41 -4.06 -22.01
CA VAL A 137 -0.13 -4.23 -22.73
C VAL A 137 0.44 -5.64 -22.53
N GLY A 138 0.42 -6.17 -21.30
CA GLY A 138 0.89 -7.51 -21.01
C GLY A 138 0.05 -8.61 -21.67
N GLY A 139 -1.27 -8.46 -21.63
CA GLY A 139 -2.21 -9.38 -22.26
C GLY A 139 -2.06 -9.42 -23.79
N PHE A 140 -1.95 -8.25 -24.43
CA PHE A 140 -1.76 -8.19 -25.88
C PHE A 140 -0.45 -8.86 -26.32
N LEU A 141 0.66 -8.59 -25.63
CA LEU A 141 1.95 -9.21 -25.92
C LEU A 141 1.90 -10.74 -25.75
N ALA A 142 1.25 -11.24 -24.70
CA ALA A 142 1.10 -12.68 -24.47
C ALA A 142 0.28 -13.36 -25.59
N VAL A 143 -0.81 -12.74 -26.04
CA VAL A 143 -1.64 -13.25 -27.15
C VAL A 143 -0.84 -13.29 -28.46
N VAL A 144 -0.08 -12.24 -28.77
CA VAL A 144 0.78 -12.22 -29.98
C VAL A 144 1.81 -13.35 -29.94
N ILE A 145 2.46 -13.58 -28.80
CA ILE A 145 3.45 -14.68 -28.64
C ILE A 145 2.77 -16.04 -28.83
N LEU A 146 1.59 -16.26 -28.26
CA LEU A 146 0.83 -17.50 -28.44
C LEU A 146 0.46 -17.74 -29.91
N VAL A 147 0.00 -16.71 -30.62
CA VAL A 147 -0.30 -16.80 -32.06
C VAL A 147 0.95 -17.16 -32.87
N LEU A 148 2.08 -16.51 -32.60
CA LEU A 148 3.34 -16.80 -33.29
C LEU A 148 3.84 -18.23 -33.02
N MET A 149 3.68 -18.73 -31.79
CA MET A 149 3.99 -20.12 -31.41
C MET A 149 3.11 -21.11 -32.19
N VAL A 150 1.79 -20.89 -32.23
CA VAL A 150 0.85 -21.75 -32.97
C VAL A 150 1.16 -21.76 -34.47
N VAL A 151 1.40 -20.59 -35.08
CA VAL A 151 1.76 -20.49 -36.50
C VAL A 151 3.06 -21.24 -36.79
N LYS A 152 4.09 -21.10 -35.94
CA LYS A 152 5.35 -21.86 -36.09
C LYS A 152 5.13 -23.37 -35.96
N CYS A 153 4.33 -23.82 -35.00
CA CYS A 153 3.99 -25.24 -34.83
C CYS A 153 3.24 -25.80 -36.05
N VAL A 154 2.27 -25.07 -36.60
CA VAL A 154 1.52 -25.48 -37.80
C VAL A 154 2.43 -25.52 -39.03
N ARG A 155 3.27 -24.50 -39.24
CA ARG A 155 4.25 -24.49 -40.34
C ARG A 155 5.20 -25.68 -40.23
N ARG A 156 5.79 -25.94 -39.05
CA ARG A 156 6.65 -27.12 -38.82
C ARG A 156 5.95 -28.45 -39.11
N LYS A 157 4.68 -28.60 -38.69
CA LYS A 157 3.89 -29.79 -39.01
C LYS A 157 3.60 -29.93 -40.51
N LYS A 158 3.39 -28.81 -41.21
CA LYS A 158 3.18 -28.80 -42.66
C LYS A 158 4.44 -29.22 -43.42
N GLU A 159 5.61 -28.69 -43.03
CA GLU A 159 6.91 -29.10 -43.58
C GLU A 159 7.17 -30.61 -43.34
N GLN A 160 6.90 -31.12 -42.14
CA GLN A 160 7.06 -32.55 -41.83
C GLN A 160 6.12 -33.46 -42.63
N LYS A 161 4.87 -33.02 -42.89
CA LYS A 161 3.94 -33.77 -43.73
C LYS A 161 4.40 -33.80 -45.19
N LEU A 162 4.87 -32.67 -45.72
CA LEU A 162 5.39 -32.59 -47.08
C LEU A 162 6.58 -33.54 -47.27
N SER A 163 7.55 -33.56 -46.34
CA SER A 163 8.68 -34.51 -46.39
C SER A 163 8.29 -35.98 -46.19
N THR A 164 7.15 -36.28 -45.58
CA THR A 164 6.66 -37.66 -45.39
C THR A 164 5.86 -38.14 -46.61
N ASP A 165 5.11 -37.24 -47.24
CA ASP A 165 4.33 -37.54 -48.44
C ASP A 165 5.24 -37.66 -49.68
N ASP A 166 6.32 -36.87 -49.76
CA ASP A 166 7.35 -37.02 -50.80
C ASP A 166 8.05 -38.40 -50.70
N LEU A 167 8.35 -38.88 -49.48
CA LEU A 167 8.96 -40.20 -49.26
C LEU A 167 8.04 -41.38 -49.62
N LYS A 168 6.72 -41.22 -49.47
CA LYS A 168 5.73 -42.26 -49.84
C LYS A 168 5.52 -42.34 -51.35
N THR A 169 5.60 -41.20 -52.03
CA THR A 169 5.44 -41.13 -53.50
C THR A 169 6.64 -41.76 -54.21
N GLU A 170 7.84 -41.73 -53.61
CA GLU A 170 9.02 -42.45 -54.12
C GLU A 170 8.97 -43.98 -53.91
N GLU A 171 8.35 -44.49 -52.84
CA GLU A 171 8.22 -45.95 -52.66
C GLU A 171 7.15 -46.58 -53.56
N GLU A 172 6.03 -45.90 -53.84
CA GLU A 172 5.01 -46.40 -54.77
C GLU A 172 5.45 -46.33 -56.24
N GLY A 173 6.40 -45.45 -56.59
CA GLY A 173 6.92 -45.34 -57.96
C GLY A 173 7.91 -46.42 -58.41
N LYS A 174 8.33 -47.34 -57.52
CA LYS A 174 9.43 -48.29 -57.80
C LYS A 174 9.01 -49.74 -57.98
N THR A 175 7.71 -50.05 -58.01
CA THR A 175 7.20 -51.44 -58.08
C THR A 175 6.47 -51.84 -59.37
N ASP A 176 6.56 -51.07 -60.45
CA ASP A 176 5.99 -51.49 -61.74
C ASP A 176 7.00 -51.38 -62.90
N GLY A 177 7.46 -52.54 -63.40
CA GLY A 177 7.80 -52.72 -64.81
C GLY A 177 9.24 -53.09 -65.19
N GLU A 178 9.70 -54.30 -64.83
CA GLU A 178 10.80 -54.97 -65.57
C GLU A 178 10.20 -56.12 -66.40
N GLY A 179 10.19 -55.93 -67.72
CA GLY A 179 9.70 -56.89 -68.72
C GLY A 179 10.43 -56.68 -70.06
N ASN A 180 11.50 -57.46 -70.24
CA ASN A 180 12.28 -57.77 -71.45
C ASN A 180 11.37 -58.12 -72.67
N ALA A 181 11.70 -58.08 -73.96
CA ALA A 181 12.88 -57.92 -74.83
C ALA A 181 12.28 -57.43 -76.21
N ASP A 182 13.00 -56.96 -77.23
CA ASP A 182 13.91 -57.75 -78.04
C ASP A 182 14.62 -56.87 -79.09
N ASP A 183 15.79 -57.37 -79.47
CA ASP A 183 16.85 -56.86 -80.31
C ASP A 183 16.47 -56.81 -81.81
N GLY A 184 17.16 -55.98 -82.58
CA GLY A 184 16.83 -55.68 -83.97
C GLY A 184 17.91 -54.89 -84.71
N THR A 185 19.07 -55.52 -84.82
CA THR A 185 20.30 -55.18 -85.56
C THR A 185 20.11 -54.52 -86.94
N LYS A 186 20.84 -53.43 -87.23
CA LYS A 186 21.86 -53.35 -88.31
C LYS A 186 22.71 -52.09 -88.25
#